data_AF-A0A8S8XH56-F1
#
_entry.id   AF-A0A8S8XH56-F1
#
_cell.length_a   1.000
_cell.length_b   1.000
_cell.length_c   1.000
_cell.angle_alpha   90.00
_cell.angle_beta   90.00
_cell.angle_gamma   90.00
#
_symmetry.space_group_name_H-M   'P 1'
#
loop_
_entity.id
_entity.type
_entity.pdbx_description
1 polymer ?
#
loop_
_entity_poly.entity_id
_entity_poly.type
_entity_poly.pdbx_seq_one_letter_code
_entity_poly.pdbx_strand_id
1 'polypeptide(L)'
;MDRIDAMKVFVAALDAGSLAGAGRTLGKSPAAVSRAIAFLEAHVGAELLHRTTRSIKLSEAGERYAIACRRMLSDLEEADMIVAGERSAPRGLLSITSPVAAGEDVLRPIIDAFMDEYPAVNVRLYLLDRPASLIDEGIDLALRIAHLADSTLIAVRVGEVRRVVAAAPRYLATEGTEPGVDRVTAEQKAAIYKGVTQVLSDVLKKPPEWTWVVFQEVELEDWGWGGVPVAAYRKQMQRTSG
;
A
#
# COMPACT_ATOMS: atom_id res chain seq x y z
N MET A 1 -30.21 -24.27 -3.60
CA MET A 1 -29.72 -22.89 -3.88
C MET A 1 -28.22 -22.99 -3.89
N ASP A 2 -27.57 -22.51 -4.94
CA ASP A 2 -26.12 -22.56 -5.06
C ASP A 2 -25.47 -21.46 -4.19
N ARG A 3 -24.30 -21.76 -3.60
CA ARG A 3 -23.57 -20.84 -2.72
C ARG A 3 -22.99 -19.68 -3.52
N ILE A 4 -22.48 -19.92 -4.73
CA ILE A 4 -21.90 -18.87 -5.57
C ILE A 4 -23.01 -17.90 -6.01
N ASP A 5 -24.17 -18.41 -6.46
CA ASP A 5 -25.34 -17.57 -6.75
C ASP A 5 -25.75 -16.72 -5.53
N ALA A 6 -25.76 -17.31 -4.33
CA ALA A 6 -26.08 -16.57 -3.12
C ALA A 6 -25.04 -15.48 -2.78
N MET A 7 -23.74 -15.75 -2.98
CA MET A 7 -22.66 -14.75 -2.85
C MET A 7 -22.84 -13.59 -3.82
N LYS A 8 -23.20 -13.87 -5.09
CA LYS A 8 -23.50 -12.84 -6.09
C LYS A 8 -24.67 -11.96 -5.65
N VAL A 9 -25.72 -12.55 -5.10
CA VAL A 9 -26.88 -11.81 -4.55
C VAL A 9 -26.48 -10.93 -3.37
N PHE A 10 -25.63 -11.43 -2.46
CA PHE A 10 -25.15 -10.66 -1.33
C PHE A 10 -24.34 -9.45 -1.77
N VAL A 11 -23.34 -9.64 -2.64
CA VAL A 11 -22.52 -8.53 -3.16
C VAL A 11 -23.37 -7.50 -3.92
N ALA A 12 -24.29 -7.95 -4.79
CA ALA A 12 -25.18 -7.05 -5.52
C ALA A 12 -26.11 -6.24 -4.60
N ALA A 13 -26.52 -6.80 -3.46
CA ALA A 13 -27.30 -6.06 -2.47
C ALA A 13 -26.50 -4.93 -1.84
N LEU A 14 -25.22 -5.18 -1.52
CA LEU A 14 -24.32 -4.17 -0.96
C LEU A 14 -24.07 -3.05 -1.98
N ASP A 15 -23.76 -3.40 -3.22
CA ASP A 15 -23.50 -2.42 -4.29
C ASP A 15 -24.74 -1.54 -4.56
N ALA A 16 -25.93 -2.13 -4.51
CA ALA A 16 -27.18 -1.41 -4.72
C ALA A 16 -27.75 -0.74 -3.44
N GLY A 17 -27.10 -0.92 -2.29
CA GLY A 17 -27.56 -0.42 -0.99
C GLY A 17 -28.94 -0.93 -0.57
N SER A 18 -29.48 -1.97 -1.22
CA SER A 18 -30.81 -2.51 -0.95
C SER A 18 -31.03 -3.90 -1.56
N LEU A 19 -31.81 -4.76 -0.89
CA LEU A 19 -32.20 -6.07 -1.42
C LEU A 19 -33.06 -5.95 -2.69
N ALA A 20 -33.90 -4.92 -2.77
CA ALA A 20 -34.71 -4.64 -3.95
C ALA A 20 -33.85 -4.21 -5.14
N GLY A 21 -32.78 -3.45 -4.90
CA GLY A 21 -31.79 -3.10 -5.91
C GLY A 21 -31.09 -4.33 -6.47
N ALA A 22 -30.61 -5.23 -5.58
CA ALA A 22 -30.02 -6.51 -5.98
C ALA A 22 -30.95 -7.33 -6.89
N GLY A 23 -32.23 -7.42 -6.52
CA GLY A 23 -33.24 -8.15 -7.28
C GLY A 23 -33.43 -7.59 -8.68
N ARG A 24 -33.45 -6.25 -8.84
CA ARG A 24 -33.52 -5.61 -10.15
C ARG A 24 -32.27 -5.89 -10.99
N THR A 25 -31.08 -5.76 -10.41
CA THR A 25 -29.81 -5.99 -11.10
C THR A 25 -29.66 -7.43 -11.59
N LEU A 26 -30.11 -8.40 -10.77
CA LEU A 26 -29.92 -9.83 -11.04
C LEU A 26 -31.15 -10.52 -11.67
N GLY A 27 -32.23 -9.78 -11.96
CA GLY A 27 -33.47 -10.35 -12.45
C GLY A 27 -34.14 -11.35 -11.48
N LYS A 28 -33.96 -11.15 -10.16
CA LYS A 28 -34.46 -12.05 -9.11
C LYS A 28 -35.63 -11.42 -8.35
N SER A 29 -36.61 -12.24 -7.99
CA SER A 29 -37.73 -11.80 -7.15
C SER A 29 -37.26 -11.44 -5.73
N PRO A 30 -37.96 -10.54 -5.01
CA PRO A 30 -37.62 -10.19 -3.63
C PRO A 30 -37.53 -11.40 -2.68
N ALA A 31 -38.38 -12.41 -2.90
CA ALA A 31 -38.36 -13.65 -2.15
C ALA A 31 -37.14 -14.52 -2.49
N ALA A 32 -36.67 -14.52 -3.73
CA ALA A 32 -35.43 -15.22 -4.11
C ALA A 32 -34.21 -14.54 -3.48
N VAL A 33 -34.14 -13.20 -3.50
CA VAL A 33 -33.06 -12.44 -2.85
C VAL A 33 -33.04 -12.70 -1.35
N SER A 34 -34.19 -12.61 -0.68
CA SER A 34 -34.27 -12.83 0.77
C SER A 34 -33.85 -14.25 1.18
N ARG A 35 -34.20 -15.26 0.37
CA ARG A 35 -33.78 -16.65 0.59
C ARG A 35 -32.28 -16.86 0.38
N ALA A 36 -31.67 -16.18 -0.60
CA ALA A 36 -30.23 -16.25 -0.84
C ALA A 36 -29.42 -15.69 0.33
N ILE A 37 -29.82 -14.55 0.88
CA ILE A 37 -29.19 -14.00 2.08
C ILE A 37 -29.33 -14.95 3.28
N ALA A 38 -30.55 -15.42 3.56
CA ALA A 38 -30.78 -16.34 4.66
C ALA A 38 -30.00 -17.66 4.51
N PHE A 39 -29.84 -18.14 3.28
CA PHE A 39 -29.02 -19.31 2.99
C PHE A 39 -27.54 -19.08 3.31
N LEU A 40 -26.98 -17.92 2.97
CA LEU A 40 -25.60 -17.59 3.33
C LEU A 40 -25.41 -17.43 4.83
N GLU A 41 -26.32 -16.72 5.51
CA GLU A 41 -26.27 -16.53 6.96
C GLU A 41 -26.32 -17.87 7.70
N ALA A 42 -27.19 -18.79 7.26
CA ALA A 42 -27.25 -20.14 7.79
C ALA A 42 -25.98 -20.96 7.49
N HIS A 43 -25.37 -20.78 6.31
CA HIS A 43 -24.15 -21.50 5.93
C HIS A 43 -22.93 -21.03 6.73
N VAL A 44 -22.81 -19.72 6.97
CA VAL A 44 -21.68 -19.11 7.69
C VAL A 44 -21.89 -19.18 9.21
N GLY A 45 -23.15 -19.29 9.66
CA GLY A 45 -23.51 -19.31 11.09
C GLY A 45 -23.51 -17.94 11.74
N ALA A 46 -23.62 -16.86 10.95
CA ALA A 46 -23.63 -15.48 11.43
C ALA A 46 -24.59 -14.62 10.60
N GLU A 47 -25.22 -13.62 11.24
CA GLU A 47 -25.95 -12.58 10.52
C GLU A 47 -24.96 -11.71 9.74
N LEU A 48 -25.18 -11.55 8.44
CA LEU A 48 -24.35 -10.74 7.56
C LEU A 48 -24.93 -9.34 7.38
N LEU A 49 -26.25 -9.20 7.52
CA LEU A 49 -26.97 -7.95 7.36
C LEU A 49 -27.87 -7.66 8.55
N HIS A 50 -27.76 -6.46 9.10
CA HIS A 50 -28.79 -5.91 9.99
C HIS A 50 -29.92 -5.34 9.12
N ARG A 51 -31.08 -5.99 9.15
CA ARG A 51 -32.26 -5.50 8.45
C ARG A 51 -32.88 -4.34 9.22
N THR A 52 -32.84 -3.13 8.64
CA THR A 52 -33.79 -2.07 9.00
C THR A 52 -34.77 -1.89 7.85
N THR A 53 -35.99 -1.40 8.14
CA THR A 53 -37.06 -1.25 7.14
C THR A 53 -36.78 -0.23 6.03
N ARG A 54 -35.67 0.51 6.11
CA ARG A 54 -35.28 1.56 5.14
C ARG A 54 -33.87 1.42 4.56
N SER A 55 -32.99 0.63 5.16
CA SER A 55 -31.65 0.39 4.63
C SER A 55 -31.08 -0.94 5.11
N ILE A 56 -30.19 -1.50 4.31
CA ILE A 56 -29.31 -2.59 4.74
C ILE A 56 -28.08 -1.98 5.41
N LYS A 57 -27.70 -2.52 6.56
CA LYS A 57 -26.40 -2.27 7.19
C LYS A 57 -25.67 -3.60 7.31
N LEU A 58 -24.37 -3.59 7.06
CA LEU A 58 -23.51 -4.74 7.30
C LEU A 58 -23.33 -4.94 8.81
N SER A 59 -23.25 -6.21 9.23
CA SER A 59 -22.62 -6.57 10.50
C SER A 59 -21.10 -6.63 10.34
N GLU A 60 -20.35 -6.67 11.44
CA GLU A 60 -18.89 -6.87 11.39
C GLU A 60 -18.50 -8.21 10.70
N ALA A 61 -19.31 -9.25 10.86
CA ALA A 61 -19.14 -10.51 10.14
C ALA A 61 -19.45 -10.33 8.65
N GLY A 62 -20.49 -9.55 8.33
CA GLY A 62 -20.86 -9.18 6.97
C GLY A 62 -19.77 -8.44 6.22
N GLU A 63 -19.10 -7.47 6.86
CA GLU A 63 -18.00 -6.70 6.26
C GLU A 63 -16.86 -7.61 5.82
N ARG A 64 -16.38 -8.46 6.75
CA ARG A 64 -15.32 -9.44 6.49
C ARG A 64 -15.73 -10.44 5.41
N TYR A 65 -16.96 -10.93 5.47
CA TYR A 65 -17.47 -11.89 4.49
C TYR A 65 -17.65 -11.27 3.11
N ALA A 66 -18.02 -9.99 3.01
CA ALA A 66 -18.15 -9.27 1.75
C ALA A 66 -16.81 -9.15 1.03
N ILE A 67 -15.72 -8.85 1.75
CA ILE A 67 -14.36 -8.81 1.18
C ILE A 67 -14.02 -10.18 0.59
N ALA A 68 -14.21 -11.26 1.36
CA ALA A 68 -13.95 -12.62 0.90
C ALA A 68 -14.81 -13.01 -0.31
N CYS A 69 -16.11 -12.68 -0.31
CA CYS A 69 -17.02 -12.96 -1.42
C CYS A 69 -16.58 -12.25 -2.70
N ARG A 70 -16.23 -10.96 -2.64
CA ARG A 70 -15.78 -10.22 -3.84
C ARG A 70 -14.54 -10.84 -4.44
N ARG A 71 -13.55 -11.18 -3.61
CA ARG A 71 -12.33 -11.84 -4.06
C ARG A 71 -12.61 -13.19 -4.72
N MET A 72 -13.38 -14.06 -4.07
CA MET A 72 -13.72 -15.38 -4.63
C MET A 72 -14.50 -15.30 -5.94
N LEU A 73 -15.42 -14.33 -6.07
CA LEU A 73 -16.17 -14.13 -7.30
C LEU A 73 -15.27 -13.60 -8.43
N SER A 74 -14.33 -12.72 -8.11
CA SER A 74 -13.32 -12.24 -9.05
C SER A 74 -12.41 -13.38 -9.53
N ASP A 75 -11.89 -14.19 -8.60
CA ASP A 75 -11.03 -15.34 -8.93
C ASP A 75 -11.76 -16.35 -9.81
N LEU A 76 -13.06 -16.56 -9.58
CA LEU A 76 -13.90 -17.44 -10.41
C LEU A 76 -14.10 -16.86 -11.82
N GLU A 77 -14.42 -15.57 -11.92
CA GLU A 77 -14.54 -14.90 -13.23
C GLU A 77 -13.22 -14.95 -14.00
N GLU A 78 -12.09 -14.78 -13.32
CA GLU A 78 -10.75 -14.91 -13.91
C GLU A 78 -10.47 -16.33 -14.41
N ALA A 79 -10.80 -17.34 -13.61
CA ALA A 79 -10.65 -18.74 -14.03
C ALA A 79 -11.49 -19.05 -15.28
N ASP A 80 -12.74 -18.58 -15.33
CA ASP A 80 -13.63 -18.74 -16.49
C ASP A 80 -13.04 -18.03 -17.73
N MET A 81 -12.48 -16.82 -17.56
CA MET A 81 -11.83 -16.06 -18.64
C MET A 81 -10.57 -16.74 -19.19
N ILE A 82 -9.72 -17.28 -18.32
CA ILE A 82 -8.50 -18.00 -18.71
C ILE A 82 -8.84 -19.19 -19.61
N VAL A 83 -9.88 -19.95 -19.24
CA VAL A 83 -10.35 -21.12 -20.01
C VAL A 83 -11.01 -20.70 -21.32
N ALA A 84 -11.69 -19.55 -21.35
CA ALA A 84 -12.31 -19.00 -22.56
C ALA A 84 -11.28 -18.58 -23.64
N GLY A 85 -9.97 -18.65 -23.36
CA GLY A 85 -8.91 -18.40 -24.34
C GLY A 85 -8.67 -16.91 -24.58
N GLU A 86 -9.41 -16.03 -23.90
CA GLU A 86 -9.00 -14.65 -23.74
C GLU A 86 -7.81 -14.66 -22.78
N ARG A 87 -6.60 -14.39 -23.28
CA ARG A 87 -5.64 -13.64 -22.47
C ARG A 87 -6.30 -12.29 -22.22
N SER A 88 -7.25 -12.25 -21.30
CA SER A 88 -8.01 -11.05 -20.99
C SER A 88 -6.98 -10.00 -20.61
N ALA A 89 -6.98 -8.90 -21.35
CA ALA A 89 -6.25 -7.73 -20.91
C ALA A 89 -6.67 -7.45 -19.45
N PRO A 90 -5.71 -7.16 -18.55
CA PRO A 90 -5.98 -6.73 -17.18
C PRO A 90 -7.17 -5.76 -17.10
N ARG A 91 -8.08 -6.00 -16.16
CA ARG A 91 -9.28 -5.19 -15.94
C ARG A 91 -9.73 -5.24 -14.49
N GLY A 92 -10.51 -4.23 -14.06
CA GLY A 92 -11.05 -4.16 -12.71
C GLY A 92 -10.30 -3.21 -11.79
N LEU A 93 -10.57 -3.26 -10.49
CA LEU A 93 -9.96 -2.39 -9.49
C LEU A 93 -8.76 -3.08 -8.85
N LEU A 94 -7.58 -2.46 -8.94
CA LEU A 94 -6.36 -2.88 -8.26
C LEU A 94 -6.08 -1.92 -7.08
N SER A 95 -6.15 -2.42 -5.85
CA SER A 95 -5.88 -1.65 -4.63
C SER A 95 -4.43 -1.85 -4.18
N ILE A 96 -3.66 -0.76 -4.14
CA ILE A 96 -2.22 -0.76 -3.86
C ILE A 96 -1.92 0.12 -2.66
N THR A 97 -1.00 -0.29 -1.78
CA THR A 97 -0.45 0.58 -0.73
C THR A 97 1.05 0.75 -0.81
N SER A 98 1.55 1.93 -0.42
CA SER A 98 2.97 2.27 -0.39
C SER A 98 3.28 3.36 0.64
N PRO A 99 4.53 3.46 1.16
CA PRO A 99 5.02 4.70 1.75
C PRO A 99 4.86 5.88 0.79
N VAL A 100 4.67 7.08 1.33
CA VAL A 100 4.34 8.29 0.54
C VAL A 100 5.41 8.55 -0.54
N ALA A 101 6.67 8.69 -0.13
CA ALA A 101 7.77 9.00 -1.05
C ALA A 101 7.95 7.94 -2.14
N ALA A 102 7.94 6.65 -1.78
CA ALA A 102 8.05 5.57 -2.76
C ALA A 102 6.83 5.50 -3.69
N GLY A 103 5.66 5.86 -3.19
CA GLY A 103 4.44 5.89 -3.98
C GLY A 103 4.46 6.98 -5.05
N GLU A 104 4.94 8.17 -4.69
CA GLU A 104 5.03 9.31 -5.61
C GLU A 104 6.18 9.16 -6.61
N ASP A 105 7.38 8.81 -6.13
CA ASP A 105 8.59 8.82 -6.97
C ASP A 105 8.76 7.54 -7.81
N VAL A 106 8.21 6.41 -7.36
CA VAL A 106 8.43 5.10 -7.99
C VAL A 106 7.13 4.51 -8.54
N LEU A 107 6.09 4.35 -7.71
CA LEU A 107 4.88 3.67 -8.17
C LEU A 107 4.05 4.49 -9.14
N ARG A 108 3.90 5.80 -8.92
CA ARG A 108 3.02 6.63 -9.74
C ARG A 108 3.38 6.56 -11.23
N PRO A 109 4.64 6.75 -11.67
CA PRO A 109 5.00 6.60 -13.08
C PRO A 109 4.71 5.21 -13.65
N ILE A 110 4.87 4.15 -12.84
CA ILE A 110 4.60 2.76 -13.24
C ILE A 110 3.09 2.53 -13.38
N ILE A 111 2.31 3.01 -12.43
CA ILE A 111 0.85 2.91 -12.43
C ILE A 111 0.27 3.68 -13.61
N ASP A 112 0.77 4.90 -13.88
CA ASP A 112 0.33 5.70 -15.02
C ASP A 112 0.59 4.94 -16.33
N ALA A 113 1.81 4.42 -16.54
CA ALA A 113 2.15 3.60 -17.70
C ALA A 113 1.31 2.31 -17.80
N PHE A 114 1.03 1.66 -16.67
CA PHE A 114 0.22 0.44 -16.63
C PHE A 114 -1.24 0.72 -16.98
N MET A 115 -1.82 1.82 -16.52
CA MET A 115 -3.19 2.21 -16.88
C MET A 115 -3.29 2.68 -18.33
N ASP A 116 -2.24 3.29 -18.88
CA ASP A 116 -2.16 3.62 -20.31
C ASP A 116 -2.13 2.35 -21.18
N GLU A 117 -1.39 1.32 -20.76
CA GLU A 117 -1.34 0.02 -21.46
C GLU A 117 -2.64 -0.78 -21.29
N TYR A 118 -3.30 -0.67 -20.13
CA TYR A 118 -4.52 -1.39 -19.79
C TYR A 118 -5.65 -0.45 -19.31
N PRO A 119 -6.37 0.21 -20.22
CA PRO A 119 -7.38 1.21 -19.88
C PRO A 119 -8.61 0.69 -19.11
N ALA A 120 -8.79 -0.63 -19.07
CA ALA A 120 -9.86 -1.28 -18.31
C ALA A 120 -9.50 -1.49 -16.82
N VAL A 121 -8.26 -1.18 -16.43
CA VAL A 121 -7.81 -1.20 -15.04
C VAL A 121 -8.09 0.16 -14.40
N ASN A 122 -8.62 0.12 -13.18
CA ASN A 122 -8.64 1.26 -12.28
C ASN A 122 -7.70 0.96 -11.12
N VAL A 123 -6.86 1.92 -10.73
CA VAL A 123 -5.97 1.77 -9.58
C VAL A 123 -6.44 2.65 -8.43
N ARG A 124 -6.50 2.07 -7.23
CA ARG A 124 -6.66 2.81 -5.98
C ARG A 124 -5.35 2.75 -5.20
N LEU A 125 -4.66 3.88 -5.10
CA LEU A 125 -3.38 3.99 -4.41
C LEU A 125 -3.53 4.60 -3.01
N TYR A 126 -3.15 3.85 -1.99
CA TYR A 126 -3.10 4.26 -0.58
C TYR A 126 -1.66 4.60 -0.16
N LEU A 127 -1.38 5.89 -0.02
CA LEU A 127 -0.08 6.37 0.43
C LEU A 127 -0.05 6.46 1.97
N LEU A 128 0.52 5.44 2.62
CA LEU A 128 0.49 5.24 4.06
C LEU A 128 1.86 4.79 4.58
N ASP A 129 2.44 5.57 5.50
CA ASP A 129 3.69 5.20 6.19
C ASP A 129 3.51 4.14 7.28
N ARG A 130 2.27 3.85 7.68
CA ARG A 130 1.97 2.77 8.62
C ARG A 130 1.93 1.42 7.88
N PRO A 131 2.21 0.30 8.56
CA PRO A 131 1.83 -1.01 8.06
C PRO A 131 0.30 -1.04 7.89
N ALA A 132 -0.16 -1.58 6.76
CA ALA A 132 -1.57 -1.80 6.45
C ALA A 132 -1.80 -3.31 6.30
N SER A 133 -2.92 -3.80 6.84
CA SER A 133 -3.30 -5.20 6.69
C SER A 133 -3.86 -5.41 5.29
N LEU A 134 -3.13 -6.17 4.46
CA LEU A 134 -3.60 -6.45 3.09
C LEU A 134 -4.96 -7.15 3.08
N ILE A 135 -5.19 -8.05 4.05
CA ILE A 135 -6.41 -8.85 4.14
C ILE A 135 -7.56 -8.00 4.66
N ASP A 136 -7.39 -7.35 5.81
CA ASP A 136 -8.50 -6.65 6.49
C ASP A 136 -8.89 -5.36 5.75
N GLU A 137 -7.93 -4.71 5.10
CA GLU A 137 -8.15 -3.46 4.36
C GLU A 137 -8.47 -3.70 2.87
N GLY A 138 -8.52 -4.95 2.41
CA GLY A 138 -8.85 -5.31 1.03
C GLY A 138 -7.86 -4.74 0.01
N ILE A 139 -6.56 -4.86 0.31
CA ILE A 139 -5.48 -4.36 -0.53
C ILE A 139 -4.84 -5.56 -1.25
N ASP A 140 -4.69 -5.44 -2.56
CA ASP A 140 -4.18 -6.51 -3.42
C ASP A 140 -2.64 -6.55 -3.41
N LEU A 141 -2.00 -5.38 -3.36
CA LEU A 141 -0.54 -5.25 -3.44
C LEU A 141 0.00 -4.19 -2.48
N ALA A 142 1.14 -4.48 -1.84
CA ALA A 142 1.89 -3.51 -1.05
C ALA A 142 3.33 -3.37 -1.54
N LEU A 143 3.74 -2.14 -1.85
CA LEU A 143 5.16 -1.79 -1.91
C LEU A 143 5.61 -1.38 -0.51
N ARG A 144 6.63 -2.04 0.04
CA ARG A 144 7.15 -1.73 1.37
C ARG A 144 8.67 -1.67 1.38
N ILE A 145 9.17 -0.74 2.17
CA ILE A 145 10.58 -0.61 2.54
C ILE A 145 10.68 -1.09 3.99
N ALA A 146 10.76 -2.41 4.19
CA ALA A 146 10.78 -3.00 5.52
C ALA A 146 11.37 -4.42 5.48
N HIS A 147 11.82 -4.88 6.65
CA HIS A 147 11.93 -6.31 6.89
C HIS A 147 10.52 -6.87 7.08
N LEU A 148 10.17 -7.88 6.28
CA LEU A 148 8.86 -8.51 6.33
C LEU A 148 8.82 -9.49 7.51
N ALA A 149 7.74 -9.45 8.28
CA ALA A 149 7.45 -10.48 9.27
C ALA A 149 7.05 -11.79 8.58
N ASP A 150 7.25 -12.91 9.26
CA ASP A 150 6.78 -14.20 8.78
C ASP A 150 5.27 -14.16 8.56
N SER A 151 4.86 -14.49 7.34
CA SER A 151 3.46 -14.52 6.92
C SER A 151 3.27 -15.48 5.76
N THR A 152 2.02 -15.75 5.40
CA THR A 152 1.66 -16.52 4.20
C THR A 152 1.67 -15.68 2.92
N LEU A 153 2.04 -14.39 3.01
CA LEU A 153 2.10 -13.49 1.87
C LEU A 153 3.31 -13.81 0.99
N ILE A 154 3.12 -13.70 -0.33
CA ILE A 154 4.22 -13.82 -1.28
C ILE A 154 4.89 -12.46 -1.41
N ALA A 155 6.21 -12.43 -1.24
CA ALA A 155 7.02 -11.22 -1.35
C ALA A 155 8.03 -11.33 -2.49
N VAL A 156 8.14 -10.27 -3.29
CA VAL A 156 9.13 -10.13 -4.35
C VAL A 156 10.01 -8.93 -4.03
N ARG A 157 11.34 -9.14 -3.96
CA ARG A 157 12.28 -8.04 -3.80
C ARG A 157 12.42 -7.29 -5.12
N VAL A 158 11.97 -6.05 -5.16
CA VAL A 158 12.03 -5.17 -6.34
C VAL A 158 13.21 -4.20 -6.34
N GLY A 159 13.91 -4.07 -5.21
CA GLY A 159 15.06 -3.18 -5.09
C GLY A 159 15.63 -3.10 -3.68
N GLU A 160 16.47 -2.10 -3.47
CA GLU A 160 17.01 -1.70 -2.17
C GLU A 160 17.02 -0.18 -2.07
N VAL A 161 16.91 0.33 -0.84
CA VAL A 161 17.11 1.75 -0.55
C VAL A 161 18.34 1.89 0.32
N ARG A 162 19.11 2.94 0.09
CA ARG A 162 20.25 3.32 0.93
C ARG A 162 19.92 4.59 1.67
N ARG A 163 20.23 4.60 2.97
CA ARG A 163 20.15 5.81 3.79
C ARG A 163 21.42 6.60 3.56
N VAL A 164 21.30 7.91 3.37
CA VAL A 164 22.45 8.82 3.27
C VAL A 164 22.25 10.00 4.21
N VAL A 165 23.34 10.52 4.76
CA VAL A 165 23.32 11.76 5.55
C VAL A 165 23.64 12.91 4.59
N ALA A 166 22.76 13.90 4.53
CA ALA A 166 22.93 15.06 3.66
C ALA A 166 22.67 16.35 4.44
N ALA A 167 23.34 17.43 4.05
CA ALA A 167 23.15 18.76 4.61
C ALA A 167 23.16 19.83 3.50
N ALA A 168 22.50 20.96 3.75
CA ALA A 168 22.45 22.05 2.79
C ALA A 168 23.86 22.65 2.56
N PRO A 169 24.24 23.03 1.33
CA PRO A 169 25.57 23.58 1.05
C PRO A 169 25.94 24.79 1.92
N ARG A 170 24.96 25.67 2.21
CA ARG A 170 25.14 26.83 3.09
C ARG A 170 25.52 26.46 4.53
N TYR A 171 25.02 25.33 5.03
CA TYR A 171 25.33 24.83 6.36
C TYR A 171 26.77 24.31 6.40
N LEU A 172 27.14 23.51 5.40
CA LEU A 172 28.50 22.94 5.26
C LEU A 172 29.56 24.03 5.08
N ALA A 173 29.24 25.12 4.37
CA ALA A 173 30.13 26.25 4.16
C ALA A 173 30.41 27.05 5.44
N THR A 174 29.42 27.14 6.34
CA THR A 174 29.54 27.89 7.61
C THR A 174 30.24 27.06 8.69
N GLU A 175 29.92 25.77 8.75
CA GLU A 175 30.45 24.84 9.76
C GLU A 175 31.72 24.09 9.29
N GLY A 176 32.27 24.46 8.14
CA GLY A 176 33.57 24.01 7.64
C GLY A 176 33.68 22.50 7.38
N THR A 177 32.59 21.83 6.98
CA THR A 177 32.57 20.37 6.85
C THR A 177 33.07 19.94 5.46
N GLU A 178 34.34 19.52 5.37
CA GLU A 178 34.88 18.86 4.18
C GLU A 178 34.39 17.40 4.07
N PRO A 179 34.12 16.88 2.86
CA PRO A 179 33.74 15.48 2.67
C PRO A 179 34.78 14.49 3.22
N GLY A 180 34.33 13.58 4.09
CA GLY A 180 35.18 12.55 4.69
C GLY A 180 35.83 12.91 6.03
N VAL A 181 35.51 14.08 6.60
CA VAL A 181 35.92 14.43 7.97
C VAL A 181 34.73 14.19 8.90
N ASP A 182 34.77 13.11 9.69
CA ASP A 182 33.75 12.88 10.72
C ASP A 182 33.98 13.88 11.86
N ARG A 183 33.20 14.96 11.86
CA ARG A 183 33.25 16.02 12.90
C ARG A 183 32.04 16.04 13.81
N VAL A 184 31.05 15.17 13.57
CA VAL A 184 29.81 15.22 14.34
C VAL A 184 30.03 14.47 15.64
N THR A 185 30.18 15.20 16.74
CA THR A 185 30.32 14.58 18.07
C THR A 185 29.05 13.81 18.44
N ALA A 186 29.14 12.89 19.39
CA ALA A 186 27.97 12.16 19.89
C ALA A 186 26.87 13.12 20.39
N GLU A 187 27.24 14.26 21.00
CA GLU A 187 26.28 15.28 21.44
C GLU A 187 25.60 15.98 20.27
N GLN A 188 26.35 16.30 19.20
CA GLN A 188 25.78 16.92 18.00
C GLN A 188 24.85 15.94 17.26
N LYS A 189 25.22 14.65 17.18
CA LYS A 189 24.35 13.58 16.67
C LYS A 189 23.06 13.52 17.50
N ALA A 190 23.15 13.51 18.83
CA ALA A 190 22.01 13.53 19.75
C ALA A 190 21.09 14.76 19.56
N ALA A 191 21.66 15.94 19.34
CA ALA A 191 20.89 17.15 19.07
C ALA A 191 20.11 17.08 17.74
N ILE A 192 20.74 16.54 16.68
CA ILE A 192 20.07 16.31 15.39
C ILE A 192 18.98 15.25 15.54
N TYR A 193 19.25 14.13 16.23
CA TYR A 193 18.24 13.11 16.55
C TYR A 193 17.01 13.72 17.19
N LYS A 194 17.20 14.54 18.23
CA LYS A 194 16.12 15.21 18.95
C LYS A 194 15.37 16.19 18.06
N GLY A 195 16.08 17.02 17.30
CA GLY A 195 15.48 18.02 16.41
C GLY A 195 14.64 17.39 15.31
N VAL A 196 15.17 16.39 14.60
CA VAL A 196 14.44 15.71 13.52
C VAL A 196 13.27 14.90 14.08
N THR A 197 13.45 14.21 15.21
CA THR A 197 12.35 13.48 15.87
C THR A 197 11.22 14.42 16.29
N GLN A 198 11.56 15.60 16.83
CA GLN A 198 10.60 16.63 17.19
C GLN A 198 9.84 17.16 15.97
N VAL A 199 10.55 17.46 14.87
CA VAL A 199 9.93 17.90 13.61
C VAL A 199 9.00 16.83 13.05
N LEU A 200 9.42 15.56 13.03
CA LEU A 200 8.59 14.46 12.55
C LEU A 200 7.35 14.26 13.44
N SER A 201 7.49 14.35 14.76
CA SER A 201 6.37 14.30 15.70
C SER A 201 5.39 15.47 15.48
N ASP A 202 5.90 16.69 15.37
CA ASP A 202 5.08 17.91 15.31
C ASP A 202 4.38 18.08 13.96
N VAL A 203 5.06 17.74 12.86
CA VAL A 203 4.57 17.88 11.49
C VAL A 203 3.73 16.67 11.07
N LEU A 204 4.20 15.45 11.32
CA LEU A 204 3.50 14.23 10.89
C LEU A 204 2.48 13.72 11.92
N LYS A 205 2.37 14.39 13.08
CA LYS A 205 1.50 14.00 14.20
C LYS A 205 1.72 12.55 14.65
N LYS A 206 2.94 12.04 14.49
CA LYS A 206 3.30 10.67 14.91
C LYS A 206 3.63 10.67 16.41
N PRO A 207 3.19 9.68 17.18
CA PRO A 207 3.49 9.61 18.60
C PRO A 207 5.00 9.49 18.83
N PRO A 208 5.62 10.34 19.67
CA PRO A 208 7.06 10.31 19.92
C PRO A 208 7.54 9.00 20.52
N GLU A 209 6.68 8.27 21.23
CA GLU A 209 6.95 6.94 21.78
C GLU A 209 7.26 5.87 20.73
N TRP A 210 6.85 6.06 19.46
CA TRP A 210 7.14 5.15 18.33
C TRP A 210 7.82 5.83 17.14
N THR A 211 8.25 7.08 17.31
CA THR A 211 8.90 7.86 16.26
C THR A 211 10.38 8.00 16.60
N TRP A 212 11.22 7.22 15.94
CA TRP A 212 12.66 7.27 16.10
C TRP A 212 13.34 7.52 14.75
N VAL A 213 14.26 8.46 14.76
CA VAL A 213 15.18 8.69 13.65
C VAL A 213 16.41 7.82 13.90
N VAL A 214 16.77 6.99 12.93
CA VAL A 214 18.01 6.20 12.97
C VAL A 214 18.93 6.75 11.89
N PHE A 215 20.06 7.35 12.27
CA PHE A 215 21.14 7.55 11.32
C PHE A 215 21.88 6.21 11.22
N GLN A 216 21.90 5.66 10.01
CA GLN A 216 22.87 4.63 9.70
C GLN A 216 24.17 5.35 9.39
N GLU A 217 25.20 5.10 10.19
CA GLU A 217 26.55 5.51 9.82
C GLU A 217 26.93 4.72 8.57
N VAL A 218 26.93 5.40 7.44
CA VAL A 218 27.41 4.85 6.18
C VAL A 218 28.91 5.05 6.17
N GLU A 219 29.67 4.00 5.86
CA GLU A 219 31.13 4.11 5.77
C GLU A 219 31.50 5.27 4.84
N LEU A 220 32.53 6.03 5.23
CA LEU A 220 32.94 7.27 4.56
C LEU A 220 33.32 7.06 3.09
N GLU A 221 33.57 5.81 2.69
CA GLU A 221 33.84 5.39 1.31
C GLU A 221 32.61 5.54 0.39
N ASP A 222 31.40 5.45 0.95
CA ASP A 222 30.12 5.59 0.24
C ASP A 222 29.59 7.02 0.20
N TRP A 223 30.27 7.96 0.87
CA TRP A 223 29.91 9.38 0.77
C TRP A 223 30.20 9.88 -0.63
N GLY A 224 29.36 10.77 -1.17
CA GLY A 224 29.55 11.29 -2.52
C GLY A 224 28.77 12.55 -2.84
N TRP A 225 29.30 13.39 -3.73
CA TRP A 225 28.58 14.56 -4.27
C TRP A 225 27.91 14.14 -5.58
N GLY A 226 26.60 14.33 -5.71
CA GLY A 226 25.87 14.05 -6.96
C GLY A 226 25.95 12.60 -7.43
N GLY A 227 26.04 11.64 -6.51
CA GLY A 227 26.14 10.21 -6.82
C GLY A 227 27.55 9.67 -7.08
N VAL A 228 28.60 10.50 -6.92
CA VAL A 228 30.00 10.09 -7.12
C VAL A 228 30.69 9.84 -5.77
N PRO A 229 31.23 8.64 -5.50
CA PRO A 229 31.95 8.35 -4.26
C PRO A 229 33.13 9.30 -3.99
N VAL A 230 33.40 9.61 -2.71
CA VAL A 230 34.41 10.58 -2.25
C VAL A 230 35.80 10.19 -2.75
N ALA A 231 36.11 8.90 -2.81
CA ALA A 231 37.36 8.40 -3.38
C ALA A 231 37.52 8.78 -4.88
N ALA A 232 36.43 8.75 -5.65
CA ALA A 232 36.42 9.14 -7.06
C ALA A 232 36.45 10.67 -7.21
N TYR A 233 35.75 11.41 -6.36
CA TYR A 233 35.79 12.88 -6.34
C TYR A 233 37.19 13.42 -6.02
N ARG A 234 37.90 12.84 -5.05
CA ARG A 234 39.29 13.22 -4.70
C ARG A 234 40.25 13.02 -5.88
N LYS A 235 40.09 11.93 -6.65
CA LYS A 235 40.87 11.69 -7.88
C LYS A 235 40.57 12.72 -8.97
N GLN A 236 39.33 13.19 -9.10
CA GLN A 236 38.97 14.26 -10.03
C GLN A 236 39.59 15.60 -9.61
N MET A 237 39.49 15.98 -8.33
CA MET A 237 40.06 17.25 -7.85
C MET A 237 41.59 17.32 -7.98
N GLN A 238 42.28 16.19 -7.76
CA GLN A 238 43.73 16.10 -7.97
C GLN A 238 44.13 16.23 -9.45
N ARG A 239 43.26 15.85 -10.39
CA ARG A 239 43.50 15.99 -11.84
C ARG A 239 43.24 17.41 -12.35
N THR A 240 42.37 18.16 -11.71
CA THR A 240 42.05 19.55 -12.10
C THR A 240 43.01 20.58 -11.49
N SER A 241 43.89 20.15 -10.58
CA SER A 241 44.84 21.01 -9.86
C SER A 241 46.29 20.89 -10.35
N GLY A 242 46.51 20.28 -11.53
CA GLY A 242 47.81 20.18 -12.21
C GLY A 242 47.69 20.63 -13.65
#